data_AF-A0A3B9C236-F1
#
_entry.id   AF-A0A3B9C236-F1
#
_cell.length_a   1.000
_cell.length_b   1.000
_cell.length_c   1.000
_cell.angle_alpha   90.00
_cell.angle_beta   90.00
_cell.angle_gamma   90.00
#
_symmetry.space_group_name_H-M   'P 1'
#
loop_
_entity.id
_entity.type
_entity.pdbx_description
1 polymer ?
#
loop_
_entity_poly.entity_id
_entity_poly.type
_entity_poly.pdbx_seq_one_letter_code
_entity_poly.pdbx_strand_id
1 'polypeptide(L)'
;MKNLKSILLASFLTIGAFSTTIFTSCDPDACKDVVCKNGGTCTDGLCTCPTGYEGTNCETLSRTKFLGVFTGSETCTIGTDNYSITCTANSNDTKFNIQNLYNDNLTAIASASGNAFTIPSQTVASGVTALGSGTITGNTITITYTVTNSLGSNTCTFTGTK
;
A
#
# COMPACT_ATOMS: atom_id res chain seq x y z
N MET A 1 29.10 19.96 67.40
CA MET A 1 28.45 18.67 67.05
C MET A 1 26.99 18.78 66.57
N LYS A 2 26.21 19.78 66.99
CA LYS A 2 24.78 19.90 66.64
C LYS A 2 24.52 20.23 65.15
N ASN A 3 25.39 21.04 64.54
CA ASN A 3 25.26 21.49 63.14
C ASN A 3 25.69 20.41 62.11
N LEU A 4 26.59 19.50 62.48
CA LEU A 4 27.06 18.41 61.60
C LEU A 4 25.96 17.35 61.38
N LYS A 5 25.15 17.06 62.40
CA LYS A 5 23.99 16.17 62.29
C LYS A 5 22.90 16.77 61.38
N SER A 6 22.71 18.09 61.42
CA SER A 6 21.74 18.79 60.58
C SER A 6 22.17 18.85 59.12
N ILE A 7 23.48 19.00 58.85
CA ILE A 7 24.05 18.95 57.49
C ILE A 7 23.96 17.53 56.91
N LEU A 8 24.26 16.50 57.71
CA LEU A 8 24.12 15.10 57.31
C LEU A 8 22.66 14.69 57.04
N LEU A 9 21.69 15.21 57.79
CA LEU A 9 20.26 14.98 57.52
C LEU A 9 19.81 15.66 56.23
N ALA A 10 20.25 16.91 56.00
CA ALA A 10 19.90 17.67 54.80
C ALA A 10 20.48 17.06 53.52
N SER A 11 21.69 16.48 53.56
CA SER A 11 22.31 15.81 52.41
C SER A 11 21.68 14.45 52.08
N PHE A 12 21.20 13.69 53.07
CA PHE A 12 20.46 12.45 52.82
C PHE A 12 19.08 12.70 52.18
N LEU A 13 18.40 13.79 52.55
CA LEU A 13 17.12 14.20 51.98
C LEU A 13 17.23 14.64 50.51
N THR A 14 18.32 15.34 50.14
CA THR A 14 18.54 15.77 48.74
C THR A 14 18.98 14.62 47.85
N ILE A 15 19.79 13.68 48.34
CA ILE A 15 20.17 12.46 47.59
C ILE A 15 18.95 11.55 47.39
N GLY A 16 18.06 11.41 48.39
CA GLY A 16 16.80 10.68 48.25
C GLY A 16 15.87 11.28 47.18
N ALA A 17 15.78 12.61 47.10
CA ALA A 17 14.97 13.32 46.10
C ALA A 17 15.55 13.28 44.68
N PHE A 18 16.88 13.21 44.53
CA PHE A 18 17.54 13.01 43.24
C PHE A 18 17.57 11.54 42.79
N SER A 19 17.46 10.58 43.72
CA SER A 19 17.50 9.16 43.39
C SER A 19 16.17 8.68 42.77
N THR A 20 15.04 9.29 43.10
CA THR A 20 13.73 8.91 42.53
C THR A 20 13.54 9.30 41.07
N THR A 21 14.30 10.26 40.54
CA THR A 21 14.17 10.72 39.14
C THR A 21 14.97 9.88 38.14
N ILE A 22 15.81 8.95 38.60
CA ILE A 22 16.68 8.12 37.75
C ILE A 22 16.03 6.77 37.39
N PHE A 23 14.94 6.38 38.06
CA PHE A 23 14.32 5.05 37.89
C PHE A 23 13.17 4.99 36.86
N THR A 24 12.79 6.09 36.21
CA THR A 24 11.53 6.16 35.44
C THR A 24 11.68 6.30 33.92
N SER A 25 12.69 5.68 33.28
CA SER A 25 12.83 5.81 31.81
C SER A 25 13.24 4.54 31.06
N CYS A 26 13.11 3.35 31.65
CA CYS A 26 13.29 2.11 30.90
C CYS A 26 11.94 1.62 30.36
N ASP A 27 11.35 2.40 29.44
CA ASP A 27 10.32 1.84 28.57
C ASP A 27 11.07 1.02 27.50
N PRO A 28 10.87 -0.31 27.40
CA PRO A 28 11.52 -1.09 26.37
C PRO A 28 11.16 -0.52 25.00
N ASP A 29 12.17 -0.19 24.19
CA ASP A 29 11.97 0.24 22.82
C ASP A 29 11.21 -0.86 22.06
N ALA A 30 9.94 -0.62 21.81
CA ALA A 30 9.03 -1.56 21.14
C ALA A 30 9.52 -1.92 19.73
N CYS A 31 10.39 -1.09 19.13
CA CYS A 31 10.97 -1.31 17.81
C CYS A 31 12.32 -2.04 17.82
N LYS A 32 12.88 -2.36 18.99
CA LYS A 32 14.22 -2.96 19.11
C LYS A 32 14.39 -4.23 18.30
N ASP A 33 13.37 -5.08 18.27
CA ASP A 33 13.39 -6.39 17.58
C ASP A 33 12.49 -6.41 16.32
N VAL A 34 11.98 -5.25 15.89
CA VAL A 34 11.06 -5.13 14.74
C VAL A 34 11.82 -4.64 13.51
N VAL A 35 11.83 -5.46 12.46
CA VAL A 35 12.53 -5.14 11.19
C VAL A 35 11.54 -4.94 10.07
N CYS A 36 11.19 -3.68 9.81
CA CYS A 36 10.39 -3.30 8.66
C CYS A 36 11.19 -3.36 7.35
N LYS A 37 10.66 -4.04 6.35
CA LYS A 37 11.27 -4.19 5.02
C LYS A 37 10.85 -3.07 4.08
N ASN A 38 11.51 -2.99 2.94
CA ASN A 38 11.14 -2.14 1.81
C ASN A 38 10.98 -0.65 2.14
N GLY A 39 11.70 -0.16 3.15
CA GLY A 39 11.64 1.23 3.60
C GLY A 39 10.48 1.54 4.55
N GLY A 40 9.85 0.53 5.16
CA GLY A 40 8.86 0.74 6.21
C GLY A 40 9.47 1.30 7.50
N THR A 41 8.64 1.98 8.28
CA THR A 41 9.04 2.63 9.54
C THR A 41 8.36 1.92 10.71
N CYS A 42 9.11 1.62 11.78
CA CYS A 42 8.53 1.08 13.00
C CYS A 42 8.02 2.21 13.91
N THR A 43 6.81 2.03 14.46
CA THR A 43 6.24 2.90 15.50
C THR A 43 5.47 2.00 16.47
N ASP A 44 5.78 2.09 17.76
CA ASP A 44 5.16 1.28 18.82
C ASP A 44 5.18 -0.24 18.54
N GLY A 45 6.25 -0.72 17.91
CA GLY A 45 6.43 -2.14 17.55
C GLY A 45 5.67 -2.59 16.31
N LEU A 46 5.04 -1.66 15.57
CA LEU A 46 4.30 -1.94 14.34
C LEU A 46 4.95 -1.27 13.13
N CYS A 47 5.00 -1.99 12.00
CA CYS A 47 5.51 -1.44 10.76
C CYS A 47 4.44 -0.64 10.00
N THR A 48 4.77 0.60 9.67
CA THR A 48 4.04 1.41 8.68
C THR A 48 4.64 1.14 7.31
N CYS A 49 3.86 0.53 6.43
CA CYS A 49 4.34 0.12 5.11
C CYS A 49 4.24 1.22 4.06
N PRO A 50 5.26 1.38 3.20
CA PRO A 50 5.18 2.27 2.05
C PRO A 50 4.15 1.77 1.03
N THR A 51 3.65 2.69 0.21
CA THR A 51 2.70 2.36 -0.86
C THR A 51 3.22 1.24 -1.77
N GLY A 52 2.38 0.23 -2.00
CA GLY A 52 2.70 -0.95 -2.81
C GLY A 52 3.28 -2.13 -2.02
N TYR A 53 3.53 -1.95 -0.72
CA TYR A 53 3.98 -3.00 0.18
C TYR A 53 2.99 -3.22 1.33
N GLU A 54 2.94 -4.44 1.83
CA GLU A 54 2.07 -4.88 2.91
C GLU A 54 2.68 -6.10 3.63
N GLY A 55 1.96 -6.61 4.64
CA GLY A 55 2.46 -7.65 5.54
C GLY A 55 2.91 -7.05 6.87
N THR A 56 3.11 -7.92 7.87
CA THR A 56 3.48 -7.48 9.22
C THR A 56 4.78 -6.69 9.24
N ASN A 57 5.71 -7.03 8.34
CA ASN A 57 7.00 -6.38 8.20
C ASN A 57 7.18 -5.71 6.83
N CYS A 58 6.10 -5.43 6.11
CA CYS A 58 6.12 -4.81 4.77
C CYS A 58 6.90 -5.63 3.73
N GLU A 59 6.97 -6.94 3.89
CA GLU A 59 7.72 -7.87 3.05
C GLU A 59 7.01 -8.26 1.74
N THR A 60 5.70 -8.04 1.67
CA THR A 60 4.87 -8.50 0.57
C THR A 60 4.54 -7.35 -0.38
N LEU A 61 4.64 -7.59 -1.69
CA LEU A 61 4.17 -6.65 -2.71
C LEU A 61 2.65 -6.76 -2.87
N SER A 62 1.91 -5.66 -2.65
CA SER A 62 0.45 -5.64 -2.81
C SER A 62 0.00 -6.04 -4.22
N ARG A 63 0.83 -5.78 -5.25
CA ARG A 63 0.50 -6.13 -6.65
C ARG A 63 0.25 -7.61 -6.87
N THR A 64 0.81 -8.48 -6.02
CA THR A 64 0.75 -9.94 -6.18
C THR A 64 -0.68 -10.48 -6.16
N LYS A 65 -1.58 -9.83 -5.40
CA LYS A 65 -3.02 -10.13 -5.37
C LYS A 65 -3.67 -10.03 -6.74
N PHE A 66 -3.23 -9.09 -7.56
CA PHE A 66 -3.80 -8.80 -8.86
C PHE A 66 -3.21 -9.65 -9.98
N LEU A 67 -2.18 -10.45 -9.75
CA LEU A 67 -1.58 -11.26 -10.81
C LEU A 67 -2.46 -12.48 -11.15
N GLY A 68 -2.60 -12.75 -12.45
CA GLY A 68 -3.41 -13.85 -12.96
C GLY A 68 -4.23 -13.46 -14.20
N VAL A 69 -5.00 -14.43 -14.68
CA VAL A 69 -5.98 -14.23 -15.75
C VAL A 69 -7.35 -14.08 -15.10
N PHE A 70 -8.08 -13.01 -15.42
CA PHE A 70 -9.44 -12.80 -14.93
C PHE A 70 -10.41 -12.90 -16.10
N THR A 71 -11.36 -13.81 -16.00
CA THR A 71 -12.46 -13.93 -16.97
C THR A 71 -13.69 -13.25 -16.39
N GLY A 72 -14.34 -12.39 -17.18
CA GLY A 72 -15.39 -11.53 -16.66
C GLY A 72 -16.24 -10.84 -17.71
N SER A 73 -17.05 -9.91 -17.23
CA SER A 73 -17.91 -9.07 -18.04
C SER A 73 -17.49 -7.61 -17.91
N GLU A 74 -17.55 -6.90 -19.02
CA GLU A 74 -17.40 -5.46 -19.11
C GLU A 74 -18.73 -4.82 -19.46
N THR A 75 -19.05 -3.75 -18.75
CA THR A 75 -20.15 -2.84 -19.11
C THR A 75 -19.58 -1.46 -19.34
N CYS A 76 -19.77 -0.93 -20.54
CA CYS A 76 -19.39 0.43 -20.89
C CYS A 76 -20.61 1.33 -21.00
N THR A 77 -20.40 2.64 -21.16
CA THR A 77 -21.47 3.58 -21.53
C THR A 77 -22.22 3.10 -22.78
N ILE A 78 -21.51 2.41 -23.68
CA ILE A 78 -22.07 1.82 -24.89
C ILE A 78 -21.66 0.35 -24.96
N GLY A 79 -22.57 -0.54 -24.57
CA GLY A 79 -22.43 -1.98 -24.77
C GLY A 79 -21.87 -2.76 -23.59
N THR A 80 -21.91 -4.07 -23.76
CA THR A 80 -21.41 -5.06 -22.80
C THR A 80 -20.63 -6.12 -23.56
N ASP A 81 -19.53 -6.60 -22.98
CA ASP A 81 -18.73 -7.66 -23.58
C ASP A 81 -18.23 -8.65 -22.50
N ASN A 82 -17.87 -9.87 -22.90
CA ASN A 82 -17.30 -10.87 -22.00
C ASN A 82 -15.97 -11.33 -22.57
N TYR A 83 -14.90 -11.09 -21.82
CA TYR A 83 -13.54 -11.41 -22.25
C TYR A 83 -12.64 -11.66 -21.03
N SER A 84 -11.38 -12.00 -21.32
CA SER A 84 -10.35 -12.17 -20.29
C SER A 84 -9.31 -11.08 -20.35
N ILE A 85 -8.92 -10.57 -19.18
CA ILE A 85 -7.72 -9.75 -19.02
C ILE A 85 -6.61 -10.58 -18.38
N THR A 86 -5.36 -10.22 -18.66
CA THR A 86 -4.20 -10.83 -18.01
C THR A 86 -3.40 -9.78 -17.27
N CYS A 87 -3.27 -9.96 -15.96
CA CYS A 87 -2.49 -9.10 -15.09
C CYS A 87 -1.11 -9.72 -14.81
N THR A 88 -0.04 -9.02 -15.19
CA THR A 88 1.36 -9.51 -15.04
C THR A 88 2.21 -8.53 -14.23
N ALA A 89 3.29 -9.02 -13.64
CA ALA A 89 4.27 -8.15 -12.98
C ALA A 89 4.85 -7.12 -13.97
N ASN A 90 5.06 -5.90 -13.49
CA ASN A 90 5.81 -4.86 -14.19
C ASN A 90 7.27 -4.86 -13.73
N SER A 91 8.18 -4.25 -14.49
CA SER A 91 9.58 -4.07 -14.06
C SER A 91 9.72 -3.21 -12.81
N ASN A 92 8.74 -2.35 -12.51
CA ASN A 92 8.63 -1.64 -11.24
C ASN A 92 7.83 -2.45 -10.22
N ASP A 93 8.39 -2.66 -9.03
CA ASP A 93 7.84 -3.54 -8.00
C ASP A 93 6.44 -3.16 -7.49
N THR A 94 6.08 -1.89 -7.48
CA THR A 94 4.75 -1.43 -7.01
C THR A 94 3.71 -1.42 -8.12
N LYS A 95 4.11 -1.79 -9.35
CA LYS A 95 3.27 -1.73 -10.54
C LYS A 95 3.00 -3.11 -11.15
N PHE A 96 1.92 -3.21 -11.89
CA PHE A 96 1.55 -4.38 -12.70
C PHE A 96 0.93 -3.93 -14.02
N ASN A 97 0.99 -4.79 -15.03
CA ASN A 97 0.39 -4.55 -16.34
C ASN A 97 -1.00 -5.19 -16.36
N ILE A 98 -2.01 -4.49 -16.87
CA ILE A 98 -3.34 -5.01 -17.18
C ILE A 98 -3.41 -5.09 -18.70
N GLN A 99 -3.42 -6.30 -19.24
CA GLN A 99 -3.42 -6.55 -20.69
C GLN A 99 -4.82 -6.90 -21.17
N ASN A 100 -5.07 -6.62 -22.45
CA ASN A 100 -6.35 -6.81 -23.13
C ASN A 100 -7.48 -5.97 -22.54
N LEU A 101 -7.19 -4.75 -22.06
CA LEU A 101 -8.25 -3.80 -21.70
C LEU A 101 -9.10 -3.47 -22.92
N TYR A 102 -10.40 -3.24 -22.68
CA TYR A 102 -11.40 -2.90 -23.70
C TYR A 102 -11.57 -3.98 -24.78
N ASN A 103 -11.13 -5.22 -24.49
CA ASN A 103 -11.03 -6.32 -25.45
C ASN A 103 -10.31 -5.95 -26.76
N ASP A 104 -9.37 -5.00 -26.69
CA ASP A 104 -8.67 -4.42 -27.86
C ASP A 104 -7.15 -4.51 -27.70
N ASN A 105 -6.67 -5.52 -26.95
CA ASN A 105 -5.25 -5.75 -26.68
C ASN A 105 -4.51 -4.53 -26.08
N LEU A 106 -5.24 -3.61 -25.44
CA LEU A 106 -4.64 -2.45 -24.79
C LEU A 106 -3.96 -2.88 -23.49
N THR A 107 -2.77 -2.36 -23.23
CA THR A 107 -2.01 -2.63 -22.00
C THR A 107 -1.87 -1.35 -21.19
N ALA A 108 -2.48 -1.32 -20.00
CA ALA A 108 -2.30 -0.23 -19.05
C ALA A 108 -1.42 -0.65 -17.88
N ILE A 109 -0.66 0.28 -17.32
CA ILE A 109 0.17 0.06 -16.13
C ILE A 109 -0.59 0.60 -14.91
N ALA A 110 -0.82 -0.26 -13.93
CA ALA A 110 -1.48 0.08 -12.67
C ALA A 110 -0.49 0.09 -11.49
N SER A 111 -0.77 0.88 -10.46
CA SER A 111 -0.01 0.92 -9.20
C SER A 111 -0.88 0.39 -8.07
N ALA A 112 -0.42 -0.66 -7.38
CA ALA A 112 -1.18 -1.32 -6.32
C ALA A 112 -0.97 -0.63 -4.96
N SER A 113 -2.03 -0.60 -4.14
CA SER A 113 -2.00 -0.17 -2.74
C SER A 113 -3.01 -0.99 -1.95
N GLY A 114 -2.52 -1.99 -1.21
CA GLY A 114 -3.38 -2.96 -0.52
C GLY A 114 -4.29 -3.71 -1.50
N ASN A 115 -5.61 -3.63 -1.28
CA ASN A 115 -6.64 -4.26 -2.13
C ASN A 115 -7.16 -3.34 -3.25
N ALA A 116 -6.58 -2.14 -3.41
CA ALA A 116 -6.94 -1.19 -4.44
C ALA A 116 -5.76 -0.94 -5.39
N PHE A 117 -6.05 -0.37 -6.56
CA PHE A 117 -5.03 0.12 -7.46
C PHE A 117 -5.53 1.32 -8.27
N THR A 118 -4.58 2.08 -8.80
CA THR A 118 -4.85 3.20 -9.72
C THR A 118 -4.18 2.97 -11.07
N ILE A 119 -4.86 3.35 -12.13
CA ILE A 119 -4.34 3.43 -13.49
C ILE A 119 -4.17 4.92 -13.79
N PRO A 120 -2.95 5.49 -13.66
CA PRO A 120 -2.73 6.88 -14.06
C PRO A 120 -2.96 7.05 -15.56
N SER A 121 -3.33 8.27 -15.96
CA SER A 121 -3.47 8.62 -17.38
C SER A 121 -2.17 8.34 -18.13
N GLN A 122 -2.27 7.47 -19.14
CA GLN A 122 -1.13 7.02 -19.93
C GLN A 122 -1.58 6.66 -21.34
N THR A 123 -0.64 6.71 -22.29
CA THR A 123 -0.84 6.21 -23.64
C THR A 123 -0.79 4.68 -23.63
N VAL A 124 -1.86 4.03 -24.10
CA VAL A 124 -1.97 2.56 -24.18
C VAL A 124 -1.90 2.03 -25.61
N ALA A 125 -2.13 2.90 -26.60
CA ALA A 125 -1.89 2.67 -28.02
C ALA A 125 -1.72 4.01 -28.75
N SER A 126 -1.39 4.00 -30.04
CA SER A 126 -1.25 5.23 -30.83
C SER A 126 -2.53 6.07 -30.80
N GLY A 127 -2.47 7.26 -30.21
CA GLY A 127 -3.62 8.15 -30.09
C GLY A 127 -4.69 7.72 -29.08
N VAL A 128 -4.42 6.70 -28.25
CA VAL A 128 -5.36 6.19 -27.24
C VAL A 128 -4.75 6.34 -25.85
N THR A 129 -5.48 6.99 -24.94
CA THR A 129 -5.12 7.07 -23.52
C THR A 129 -6.10 6.30 -22.67
N ALA A 130 -5.63 5.78 -21.53
CA ALA A 130 -6.46 5.14 -20.53
C ALA A 130 -6.11 5.63 -19.14
N LEU A 131 -7.13 5.74 -18.28
CA LEU A 131 -7.00 6.00 -16.85
C LEU A 131 -8.12 5.30 -16.09
N GLY A 132 -7.96 5.11 -14.78
CA GLY A 132 -8.97 4.40 -14.00
C GLY A 132 -8.48 3.98 -12.63
N SER A 133 -9.24 3.09 -12.01
CA SER A 133 -8.92 2.49 -10.72
C SER A 133 -9.68 1.18 -10.56
N GLY A 134 -9.29 0.39 -9.57
CA GLY A 134 -10.02 -0.82 -9.27
C GLY A 134 -9.69 -1.38 -7.90
N THR A 135 -10.39 -2.44 -7.55
CA THR A 135 -10.24 -3.18 -6.30
C THR A 135 -10.25 -4.67 -6.56
N ILE A 136 -9.73 -5.43 -5.61
CA ILE A 136 -9.86 -6.88 -5.56
C ILE A 136 -10.48 -7.30 -4.24
N THR A 137 -11.44 -8.22 -4.30
CA THR A 137 -12.03 -8.87 -3.13
C THR A 137 -12.02 -10.38 -3.37
N GLY A 138 -11.22 -11.11 -2.58
CA GLY A 138 -10.93 -12.51 -2.86
C GLY A 138 -10.26 -12.67 -4.23
N ASN A 139 -10.89 -13.44 -5.12
CA ASN A 139 -10.42 -13.63 -6.50
C ASN A 139 -11.14 -12.75 -7.53
N THR A 140 -12.05 -11.87 -7.10
CA THR A 140 -12.82 -11.02 -8.00
C THR A 140 -12.19 -9.63 -8.08
N ILE A 141 -11.81 -9.23 -9.28
CA ILE A 141 -11.31 -7.89 -9.60
C ILE A 141 -12.45 -7.06 -10.20
N THR A 142 -12.56 -5.81 -9.78
CA THR A 142 -13.45 -4.82 -10.40
C THR A 142 -12.61 -3.61 -10.80
N ILE A 143 -12.68 -3.25 -12.08
CA ILE A 143 -11.88 -2.18 -12.70
C ILE A 143 -12.85 -1.19 -13.33
N THR A 144 -12.81 0.07 -12.91
CA THR A 144 -13.50 1.17 -13.58
C THR A 144 -12.46 2.04 -14.27
N TYR A 145 -12.56 2.17 -15.59
CA TYR A 145 -11.57 2.87 -16.40
C TYR A 145 -12.24 3.63 -17.56
N THR A 146 -11.54 4.63 -18.07
CA THR A 146 -11.94 5.41 -19.23
C THR A 146 -10.86 5.30 -20.29
N VAL A 147 -11.26 4.94 -21.52
CA VAL A 147 -10.42 5.02 -22.72
C VAL A 147 -10.82 6.26 -23.51
N THR A 148 -9.83 7.03 -23.97
CA THR A 148 -10.03 8.24 -24.78
C THR A 148 -9.22 8.15 -26.06
N ASN A 149 -9.85 8.46 -27.18
CA ASN A 149 -9.23 8.57 -28.49
C ASN A 149 -9.71 9.84 -29.23
N SER A 150 -9.42 9.96 -30.53
CA SER A 150 -9.86 11.11 -31.34
C SER A 150 -11.37 11.21 -31.56
N LEU A 151 -12.13 10.13 -31.35
CA LEU A 151 -13.58 10.07 -31.50
C LEU A 151 -14.31 10.40 -30.20
N GLY A 152 -13.66 10.27 -29.05
CA GLY A 152 -14.22 10.62 -27.74
C GLY A 152 -13.69 9.73 -26.61
N SER A 153 -14.40 9.74 -25.48
CA SER A 153 -14.11 8.91 -24.32
C SER A 153 -15.21 7.90 -24.07
N ASN A 154 -14.85 6.69 -23.67
CA ASN A 154 -15.78 5.66 -23.20
C ASN A 154 -15.34 5.18 -21.81
N THR A 155 -16.29 5.12 -20.87
CA THR A 155 -16.04 4.65 -19.51
C THR A 155 -16.64 3.27 -19.34
N CYS A 156 -15.86 2.36 -18.79
CA CYS A 156 -16.18 0.95 -18.66
C CYS A 156 -15.91 0.45 -17.25
N THR A 157 -16.71 -0.51 -16.82
CA THR A 157 -16.48 -1.31 -15.63
C THR A 157 -16.34 -2.77 -16.02
N PHE A 158 -15.14 -3.32 -15.81
CA PHE A 158 -14.85 -4.75 -15.95
C PHE A 158 -14.92 -5.42 -14.57
N THR A 159 -15.68 -6.51 -14.45
CA THR A 159 -15.67 -7.38 -13.28
C THR A 159 -15.35 -8.81 -13.70
N GLY A 160 -14.27 -9.37 -13.17
CA GLY A 160 -13.81 -10.72 -13.52
C GLY A 160 -13.24 -11.48 -12.33
N THR A 161 -13.17 -12.81 -12.46
CA THR A 161 -12.65 -13.71 -11.42
C THR A 161 -11.54 -14.59 -11.98
N LYS A 162 -10.56 -14.93 -11.13
CA LYS A 162 -9.44 -15.84 -11.42
C LYS A 162 -9.54 -17.18 -10.70
#